data_AF-X1RV40-F1
#
_entry.id   AF-X1RV40-F1
#
_cell.length_a   1.000
_cell.length_b   1.000
_cell.length_c   1.000
_cell.angle_alpha   90.00
_cell.angle_beta   90.00
_cell.angle_gamma   90.00
#
_symmetry.space_group_name_H-M   'P 1'
#
loop_
_entity.id
_entity.type
_entity.pdbx_description
1 polymer ?
#
loop_
_entity_poly.entity_id
_entity_poly.type
_entity_poly.pdbx_seq_one_letter_code
_entity_poly.pdbx_strand_id
1 'polypeptide(L)'
;GQFSESLSSSILEIPGISSEITASFITLIDALKLDGFDNNELIFGLFKDLKKNFDRFPGLELDKIKLQKIFEEVLQNEEKIVNNKKYKDSIADDLYVVFKEFKKKLNLGNNKIN
;
A
#
# COMPACT_ATOMS: atom_id res chain seq x y z
N GLY A 1 -2.57 12.43 -34.10
CA GLY A 1 -3.30 13.02 -32.96
C GLY A 1 -2.62 12.59 -31.68
N GLN A 2 -1.91 13.51 -31.02
CA GLN A 2 -1.10 13.21 -29.81
C GLN A 2 -1.94 12.80 -28.58
N PHE A 3 -3.26 13.04 -28.59
CA PHE A 3 -4.15 12.69 -27.47
C PHE A 3 -4.47 11.19 -27.35
N SER A 4 -4.33 10.42 -28.43
CA SER A 4 -4.72 9.00 -28.44
C SER A 4 -3.64 8.08 -27.84
N GLU A 5 -2.36 8.44 -27.99
CA GLU A 5 -1.25 7.62 -27.48
C GLU A 5 -1.11 7.73 -25.95
N SER A 6 -1.32 8.92 -25.37
CA SER A 6 -1.21 9.12 -23.92
C SER A 6 -2.32 8.39 -23.14
N LEU A 7 -3.55 8.41 -23.66
CA LEU A 7 -4.68 7.69 -23.06
C LEU A 7 -4.47 6.17 -23.10
N SER A 8 -3.93 5.65 -24.20
CA SER A 8 -3.64 4.23 -24.36
C SER A 8 -2.57 3.74 -23.37
N SER A 9 -1.51 4.53 -23.15
CA SER A 9 -0.46 4.25 -22.15
C SER A 9 -1.02 4.30 -20.73
N SER A 10 -1.76 5.36 -20.39
CA SER A 10 -2.35 5.52 -19.05
C SER A 10 -3.35 4.42 -18.70
N ILE A 11 -4.09 3.86 -19.68
CA ILE A 11 -5.02 2.74 -19.46
C ILE A 11 -4.27 1.42 -19.18
N LEU A 12 -3.10 1.20 -19.79
CA LEU A 12 -2.25 0.02 -19.54
C LEU A 12 -1.42 0.13 -18.25
N GLU A 13 -1.04 1.34 -17.85
CA GLU A 13 -0.25 1.60 -16.64
C GLU A 13 -1.06 1.35 -15.34
N ILE A 14 -2.37 1.59 -15.34
CA ILE A 14 -3.23 1.44 -14.14
C ILE A 14 -3.36 -0.03 -13.69
N PRO A 15 -3.61 -1.02 -14.56
CA PRO A 15 -3.57 -2.44 -14.21
C PRO A 15 -2.21 -2.90 -13.66
N GLY A 16 -1.11 -2.39 -14.24
CA GLY A 16 0.25 -2.68 -13.76
C GLY A 16 0.50 -2.13 -12.36
N ILE A 17 0.31 -0.82 -12.17
CA ILE A 17 0.55 -0.15 -10.89
C ILE A 17 -0.40 -0.67 -9.80
N SER A 18 -1.67 -0.98 -10.13
CA SER A 18 -2.58 -1.55 -9.14
C SER A 18 -2.19 -2.94 -8.67
N SER A 19 -1.57 -3.74 -9.55
CA SER A 19 -1.03 -5.05 -9.21
C SER A 19 0.22 -4.92 -8.33
N GLU A 20 1.13 -3.98 -8.66
CA GLU A 20 2.29 -3.65 -7.83
C GLU A 20 1.88 -3.22 -6.41
N ILE A 21 0.92 -2.30 -6.30
CA ILE A 21 0.39 -1.85 -5.00
C ILE A 21 -0.23 -3.02 -4.22
N THR A 22 -1.02 -3.86 -4.89
CA THR A 22 -1.65 -5.03 -4.25
C THR A 22 -0.61 -5.99 -3.70
N ALA A 23 0.43 -6.29 -4.47
CA ALA A 23 1.52 -7.15 -4.04
C ALA A 23 2.31 -6.53 -2.87
N SER A 24 2.58 -5.23 -2.92
CA SER A 24 3.27 -4.52 -1.82
C SER A 24 2.47 -4.56 -0.51
N PHE A 25 1.15 -4.36 -0.55
CA PHE A 25 0.29 -4.48 0.65
C PHE A 25 0.33 -5.89 1.23
N ILE A 26 0.12 -6.91 0.40
CA ILE A 26 0.10 -8.30 0.84
C ILE A 26 1.44 -8.66 1.49
N THR A 27 2.55 -8.36 0.80
CA THR A 27 3.90 -8.66 1.27
C THR A 27 4.20 -8.00 2.62
N LEU A 28 3.84 -6.72 2.78
CA LEU A 28 4.05 -6.01 4.04
C LEU A 28 3.18 -6.56 5.19
N ILE A 29 1.90 -6.83 4.92
CA ILE A 29 0.99 -7.42 5.92
C ILE A 29 1.47 -8.81 6.34
N ASP A 30 1.90 -9.64 5.39
CA ASP A 30 2.41 -10.97 5.68
C ASP A 30 3.70 -10.91 6.50
N ALA A 31 4.62 -9.99 6.18
CA ALA A 31 5.85 -9.79 6.96
C ALA A 31 5.55 -9.35 8.40
N LEU A 32 4.55 -8.49 8.62
CA LEU A 32 4.13 -8.08 9.96
C LEU A 32 3.48 -9.22 10.75
N LYS A 33 2.71 -10.09 10.09
CA LYS A 33 2.01 -11.22 10.73
C LYS A 33 2.89 -12.46 10.90
N LEU A 34 4.06 -12.49 10.25
CA LEU A 34 4.99 -13.61 10.36
C LEU A 34 5.60 -13.64 11.78
N ASP A 35 5.33 -14.73 12.49
CA ASP A 35 5.86 -14.91 13.84
C ASP A 35 7.37 -15.12 13.79
N GLY A 36 8.09 -14.50 14.74
CA GLY A 36 9.56 -14.52 14.75
C GLY A 36 10.25 -13.71 13.64
N PHE A 37 9.51 -12.94 12.83
CA PHE A 37 10.11 -12.00 11.88
C PHE A 37 10.52 -10.70 12.59
N ASP A 38 11.83 -10.44 12.66
CA ASP A 38 12.47 -9.36 13.42
C ASP A 38 13.33 -8.42 12.56
N ASN A 39 13.27 -8.56 11.24
CA ASN A 39 14.03 -7.71 10.32
C ASN A 39 13.33 -6.38 10.03
N ASN A 40 13.56 -5.40 10.92
CA ASN A 40 13.03 -4.05 10.81
C ASN A 40 13.39 -3.35 9.49
N GLU A 41 14.65 -3.49 9.03
CA GLU A 41 15.09 -2.86 7.78
C GLU A 41 14.24 -3.32 6.60
N LEU A 42 13.90 -4.62 6.56
CA LEU A 42 13.00 -5.16 5.55
C LEU A 42 11.58 -4.56 5.66
N ILE A 43 11.02 -4.49 6.87
CA ILE A 43 9.67 -3.90 7.09
C ILE A 43 9.64 -2.44 6.62
N PHE A 44 10.64 -1.65 6.98
CA PHE A 44 10.75 -0.26 6.53
C PHE A 44 10.96 -0.16 5.01
N GLY A 45 11.72 -1.06 4.42
CA GLY A 45 11.86 -1.18 2.96
C GLY A 45 10.51 -1.43 2.27
N LEU A 46 9.75 -2.41 2.77
CA LEU A 46 8.42 -2.75 2.25
C LEU A 46 7.43 -1.57 2.38
N PHE A 47 7.48 -0.81 3.48
CA PHE A 47 6.70 0.42 3.63
C PHE A 47 7.07 1.48 2.58
N LYS A 48 8.36 1.70 2.35
CA LYS A 48 8.85 2.67 1.35
C LYS A 48 8.42 2.27 -0.06
N ASP A 49 8.50 0.99 -0.40
CA ASP A 49 8.08 0.45 -1.68
C ASP A 49 6.57 0.62 -1.89
N LEU A 50 5.77 0.26 -0.88
CA LEU A 50 4.33 0.47 -0.91
C LEU A 50 3.99 1.94 -1.11
N LYS A 51 4.60 2.85 -0.36
CA LYS A 51 4.37 4.30 -0.47
C LYS A 51 4.74 4.83 -1.86
N LYS A 52 5.88 4.42 -2.41
CA LYS A 52 6.33 4.80 -3.76
C LYS A 52 5.32 4.37 -4.83
N ASN A 53 4.79 3.14 -4.73
CA ASN A 53 3.77 2.65 -5.65
C ASN A 53 2.45 3.40 -5.48
N PHE A 54 2.06 3.69 -4.24
CA PHE A 54 0.88 4.49 -3.93
C PHE A 54 0.96 5.91 -4.50
N ASP A 55 2.10 6.58 -4.38
CA ASP A 55 2.32 7.94 -4.87
C ASP A 55 2.11 8.06 -6.38
N ARG A 56 2.38 6.98 -7.14
CA ARG A 56 2.18 6.89 -8.61
C ARG A 56 0.72 6.68 -9.02
N PHE A 57 -0.17 6.26 -8.11
CA PHE A 57 -1.57 6.01 -8.46
C PHE A 57 -2.44 7.26 -8.23
N PRO A 58 -3.24 7.70 -9.23
CA PRO A 58 -4.08 8.89 -9.12
C PRO A 58 -5.35 8.64 -8.29
N GLY A 59 -5.84 9.66 -7.57
CA GLY A 59 -7.14 9.60 -6.87
C GLY A 59 -7.12 8.89 -5.51
N LEU A 60 -5.95 8.80 -4.88
CA LEU A 60 -5.74 8.16 -3.56
C LEU A 60 -5.31 9.16 -2.48
N GLU A 61 -5.60 10.45 -2.62
CA GLU A 61 -5.05 11.51 -1.76
C GLU A 61 -5.30 11.24 -0.27
N LEU A 62 -6.52 10.80 0.08
CA LEU A 62 -6.86 10.43 1.46
C LEU A 62 -6.18 9.14 1.93
N ASP A 63 -6.03 8.13 1.06
CA ASP A 63 -5.40 6.86 1.43
C ASP A 63 -3.89 7.06 1.60
N LYS A 64 -3.27 7.93 0.80
CA LYS A 64 -1.87 8.35 0.94
C LYS A 64 -1.63 8.98 2.31
N ILE A 65 -2.53 9.84 2.78
CA ILE A 65 -2.44 10.43 4.12
C ILE A 65 -2.54 9.35 5.20
N LYS A 66 -3.46 8.38 5.06
CA LYS A 66 -3.60 7.28 6.03
C LYS A 66 -2.34 6.40 6.06
N LEU A 67 -1.84 6.00 4.90
CA LEU A 67 -0.62 5.21 4.78
C LEU A 67 0.59 5.94 5.38
N GLN A 68 0.70 7.25 5.13
CA GLN A 68 1.75 8.09 5.69
C GLN A 68 1.69 8.12 7.22
N LYS A 69 0.50 8.26 7.81
CA LYS A 69 0.33 8.25 9.28
C LYS A 69 0.73 6.92 9.90
N ILE A 70 0.36 5.81 9.27
CA ILE A 70 0.79 4.47 9.72
C ILE A 70 2.32 4.39 9.69
N PHE A 71 2.94 4.83 8.59
CA PHE A 71 4.40 4.80 8.46
C PHE A 71 5.09 5.69 9.52
N GLU A 72 4.57 6.89 9.78
CA GLU A 72 5.07 7.77 10.84
C GLU A 72 4.94 7.16 12.23
N GLU A 73 3.83 6.48 12.51
CA GLU A 73 3.62 5.76 13.77
C GLU A 73 4.66 4.65 13.95
N VAL A 74 4.91 3.86 12.91
CA VAL A 74 5.92 2.80 12.88
C VAL A 74 7.32 3.37 13.13
N LEU A 75 7.67 4.50 12.49
CA LEU A 75 8.96 5.20 12.71
C LEU A 75 9.12 5.73 14.14
N GLN A 76 8.03 6.16 14.79
CA GLN A 76 8.07 6.60 16.18
C GLN A 76 8.15 5.43 17.18
N ASN A 77 7.92 4.20 16.71
CA ASN A 77 7.80 3.01 17.55
C ASN A 77 8.64 1.84 16.99
N GLU A 78 9.81 2.11 16.42
CA GLU A 78 10.61 1.09 15.70
C GLU A 78 10.94 -0.15 16.57
N GLU A 79 11.23 0.06 17.86
CA GLU A 79 11.49 -1.04 18.80
C GLU A 79 10.28 -1.97 18.99
N LYS A 80 9.05 -1.42 18.90
CA LYS A 80 7.82 -2.21 19.04
C LYS A 80 7.57 -3.08 17.81
N ILE A 81 8.04 -2.68 16.62
CA ILE A 81 7.94 -3.52 15.42
C ILE A 81 8.74 -4.81 15.59
N VAL A 82 9.93 -4.76 16.23
CA VAL A 82 10.73 -5.96 16.50
C VAL A 82 10.05 -6.86 17.54
N ASN A 83 9.69 -6.26 18.67
CA ASN A 83 9.53 -7.01 19.91
C ASN A 83 8.08 -7.17 20.36
N ASN A 84 7.12 -6.55 19.66
CA ASN A 84 5.72 -6.55 20.08
C ASN A 84 4.81 -7.07 18.97
N LYS A 85 4.48 -8.36 19.07
CA LYS A 85 3.54 -9.02 18.16
C LYS A 85 2.18 -8.32 18.08
N LYS A 86 1.62 -7.90 19.21
CA LYS A 86 0.32 -7.18 19.22
C LYS A 86 0.40 -5.85 18.48
N TYR A 87 1.53 -5.17 18.58
CA TYR A 87 1.76 -3.94 17.84
C TYR A 87 1.85 -4.22 16.33
N LYS A 88 2.63 -5.23 15.92
CA LYS A 88 2.68 -5.66 14.51
C LYS A 88 1.30 -6.04 13.97
N ASP A 89 0.52 -6.79 14.73
CA ASP A 89 -0.85 -7.18 14.36
C ASP A 89 -1.75 -5.95 14.16
N SER A 90 -1.66 -4.95 15.06
CA SER A 90 -2.41 -3.69 14.93
C SER A 90 -2.04 -2.93 13.66
N ILE A 91 -0.75 -2.79 13.37
CA ILE A 91 -0.27 -2.12 12.14
C ILE A 91 -0.74 -2.88 10.89
N ALA A 92 -0.71 -4.21 10.93
CA ALA A 92 -1.18 -5.05 9.83
C ALA A 92 -2.69 -4.88 9.59
N ASP A 93 -3.49 -4.74 10.64
CA ASP A 93 -4.92 -4.50 10.54
C ASP A 93 -5.23 -3.10 9.99
N ASP A 94 -4.48 -2.07 10.40
CA ASP A 94 -4.60 -0.71 9.86
C ASP A 94 -4.23 -0.66 8.37
N LEU A 95 -3.14 -1.33 7.97
CA LEU A 95 -2.77 -1.49 6.56
C LEU A 95 -3.87 -2.21 5.76
N TYR A 96 -4.51 -3.22 6.36
CA TYR A 96 -5.58 -3.95 5.72
C TYR A 96 -6.83 -3.06 5.49
N VAL A 97 -7.11 -2.11 6.38
CA VAL A 97 -8.17 -1.10 6.17
C VAL A 97 -7.87 -0.25 4.94
N VAL A 98 -6.65 0.29 4.83
CA VAL A 98 -6.23 1.10 3.67
C VAL A 98 -6.31 0.27 2.38
N PHE A 99 -5.86 -0.99 2.44
CA PHE A 99 -5.92 -1.89 1.30
C PHE A 99 -7.37 -2.15 0.83
N LYS A 100 -8.32 -2.35 1.75
CA LYS A 100 -9.74 -2.50 1.38
C LYS A 100 -10.29 -1.26 0.69
N GLU A 101 -9.93 -0.06 1.16
CA GLU A 101 -10.36 1.19 0.55
C GLU A 101 -9.80 1.33 -0.87
N PHE A 102 -8.51 1.01 -1.04
CA PHE A 102 -7.89 0.93 -2.36
C PHE A 102 -8.62 -0.05 -3.30
N LYS A 103 -8.89 -1.29 -2.84
CA LYS A 103 -9.64 -2.29 -3.63
C LYS A 103 -11.06 -1.83 -3.98
N LYS A 104 -11.75 -1.15 -3.07
CA LYS A 104 -13.08 -0.56 -3.35
C LYS A 104 -12.99 0.48 -4.45
N LYS A 105 -11.98 1.34 -4.44
CA LYS A 105 -11.77 2.36 -5.48
C LYS A 105 -11.46 1.75 -6.84
N LEU A 106 -10.65 0.69 -6.89
CA LEU A 106 -10.44 -0.09 -8.11
C LEU A 106 -11.75 -0.67 -8.66
N ASN A 107 -12.56 -1.29 -7.80
CA ASN A 107 -13.82 -1.89 -8.20
C ASN A 107 -14.87 -0.85 -8.65
N LEU A 108 -14.87 0.34 -8.04
CA LEU A 108 -15.73 1.47 -8.45
C LEU A 108 -15.26 2.12 -9.76
N GLY A 109 -13.95 2.12 -10.02
CA GLY A 109 -13.38 2.53 -11.32
C GLY A 109 -13.84 1.63 -12.46
N ASN A 110 -13.92 0.31 -12.23
CA ASN A 110 -14.39 -0.65 -13.24
C ASN A 110 -15.88 -0.54 -13.57
N ASN A 111 -16.71 -0.04 -12.64
CA ASN A 111 -18.16 0.11 -12.86
C ASN A 111 -18.56 1.41 -13.59
N LYS A 112 -17.62 2.33 -13.84
CA LYS A 112 -17.89 3.55 -14.63
C LYS A 112 -17.64 3.38 -16.14
N ILE A 113 -17.23 2.18 -16.56
CA ILE A 113 -17.06 1.80 -17.96
C ILE A 113 -18.07 0.70 -18.27
N ASN A 114 -19.35 1.00 -18.15
CA ASN A 114 -20.48 0.24 -18.71
C ASN A 114 -21.63 1.20 -18.98
#